data_AF-A0A940K525-F1
#
_entry.id   AF-A0A940K525-F1
#
_cell.length_a   1.000
_cell.length_b   1.000
_cell.length_c   1.000
_cell.angle_alpha   90.00
_cell.angle_beta   90.00
_cell.angle_gamma   90.00
#
_symmetry.space_group_name_H-M   'P 1'
#
loop_
_entity.id
_entity.type
_entity.pdbx_description
1 polymer ?
#
loop_
_entity_poly.entity_id
_entity_poly.type
_entity_poly.pdbx_seq_one_letter_code
_entity_poly.pdbx_strand_id
1 'polypeptide(L)'
;MTGRRAFLAGALTLPLAARAEEQWDAVVDPRTGTLGAALEQAAAAGGRPFRILVRPGRLVEKLTIATPNVTIVGSAAGTELVHGTYAGLPHPGGGTWGTGRSATLTVAAPGVTLRNLTIRNSFDYVGVKRDGEGNGAQAVALMITRDADRALVEDCRLEGYQDTFYLQSRTRVARCRIAGGVDFIFGGAAAWFEQCDIVTRFVPGTNGSGFVTAPSTPAAQPFGLVFDRCRLLREPGVPNHSAWLGRPWRAGGDMALTGQSVFLRCWMDAHIRREGWTWMGYKGPDGERRQLTPQEARLFEYASHGPGAGPASPTRRMLSSEEASRFVRTDVLSGWDGLSR
;
A
#
# COMPACT_ATOMS: atom_id res chain seq x y z
N MET A 1 -71.84 13.00 -22.40
CA MET A 1 -71.08 13.67 -21.32
C MET A 1 -69.71 13.02 -21.20
N THR A 2 -68.68 13.60 -21.80
CA THR A 2 -67.29 13.13 -21.66
C THR A 2 -66.38 14.34 -21.86
N GLY A 3 -65.93 14.92 -20.75
CA GLY A 3 -65.05 16.08 -20.72
C GLY A 3 -63.61 15.71 -21.05
N ARG A 4 -62.99 16.42 -21.99
CA ARG A 4 -61.53 16.39 -22.21
C ARG A 4 -60.90 17.42 -21.28
N ARG A 5 -60.16 16.96 -20.27
CA ARG A 5 -59.25 17.80 -19.48
C ARG A 5 -57.89 17.84 -20.18
N ALA A 6 -57.45 19.05 -20.51
CA ALA A 6 -56.09 19.32 -20.96
C ALA A 6 -55.14 19.26 -19.76
N PHE A 7 -54.09 18.43 -19.84
CA PHE A 7 -52.98 18.45 -18.89
C PHE A 7 -51.89 19.37 -19.45
N LEU A 8 -51.69 20.53 -18.82
CA LEU A 8 -50.47 21.31 -18.96
C LEU A 8 -49.36 20.62 -18.17
N ALA A 9 -48.38 20.08 -18.89
CA ALA A 9 -47.14 19.60 -18.29
C ALA A 9 -46.26 20.81 -17.93
N GLY A 10 -46.29 21.22 -16.66
CA GLY A 10 -45.31 22.16 -16.12
C GLY A 10 -43.95 21.46 -16.01
N ALA A 11 -43.00 21.88 -16.84
CA ALA A 11 -41.61 21.46 -16.72
C ALA A 11 -41.02 22.07 -15.44
N LEU A 12 -40.95 21.28 -14.37
CA LEU A 12 -40.14 21.59 -13.20
C LEU A 12 -38.65 21.50 -13.60
N THR A 13 -38.03 22.64 -13.86
CA THR A 13 -36.57 22.76 -13.87
C THR A 13 -36.08 22.62 -12.44
N LEU A 14 -35.58 21.43 -12.09
CA LEU A 14 -34.79 21.23 -10.87
C LEU A 14 -33.51 22.08 -10.98
N PRO A 15 -33.14 22.85 -9.95
CA PRO A 15 -31.90 23.60 -9.98
C PRO A 15 -30.72 22.61 -10.00
N LEU A 16 -29.75 22.84 -10.88
CA LEU A 16 -28.42 22.23 -10.75
C LEU A 16 -27.93 22.56 -9.34
N ALA A 17 -27.76 21.54 -8.51
CA ALA A 17 -27.04 21.70 -7.25
C ALA A 17 -25.63 22.21 -7.61
N ALA A 18 -25.37 23.48 -7.34
CA ALA A 18 -24.04 24.04 -7.37
C ALA A 18 -23.20 23.16 -6.43
N ARG A 19 -22.30 22.34 -7.00
CA ARG A 19 -21.25 21.72 -6.20
C ARG A 19 -20.49 22.87 -5.58
N ALA A 20 -20.51 22.97 -4.24
CA ALA A 20 -19.63 23.88 -3.54
C ALA A 20 -18.22 23.64 -4.08
N GLU A 21 -17.58 24.68 -4.60
CA GLU A 21 -16.20 24.60 -5.07
C GLU A 21 -15.38 24.07 -3.89
N GLU A 22 -14.65 22.96 -4.09
CA GLU A 22 -13.80 22.44 -3.03
C GLU A 22 -12.78 23.50 -2.67
N GLN A 23 -12.84 24.00 -1.43
CA GLN A 23 -11.87 24.97 -0.93
C GLN A 23 -10.55 24.25 -0.65
N TRP A 24 -9.48 24.74 -1.28
CA TRP A 24 -8.11 24.27 -1.13
C TRP A 24 -7.30 25.29 -0.36
N ASP A 25 -6.51 24.85 0.63
CA ASP A 25 -5.58 25.72 1.35
C ASP A 25 -4.35 26.03 0.49
N ALA A 26 -3.91 25.07 -0.33
CA ALA A 26 -2.83 25.25 -1.28
C ALA A 26 -3.12 24.52 -2.61
N VAL A 27 -2.62 25.10 -3.70
CA VAL A 27 -2.65 24.49 -5.04
C VAL A 27 -1.23 24.44 -5.59
N VAL A 28 -0.78 23.24 -5.95
CA VAL A 28 0.53 22.99 -6.54
C VAL A 28 0.36 22.79 -8.05
N ASP A 29 0.98 23.66 -8.86
CA ASP A 29 1.21 23.41 -10.28
C ASP A 29 2.64 22.86 -10.44
N PRO A 30 2.84 21.59 -10.87
CA PRO A 30 4.17 20.99 -10.99
C PRO A 30 5.15 21.73 -11.91
N ARG A 31 4.67 22.71 -12.72
CA ARG A 31 5.52 23.54 -13.58
C ARG A 31 6.11 24.75 -12.85
N THR A 32 5.49 25.21 -11.77
CA THR A 32 5.85 26.49 -11.13
C THR A 32 6.01 26.38 -9.62
N GLY A 33 5.66 25.25 -9.01
CA GLY A 33 5.71 25.05 -7.57
C GLY A 33 6.05 23.61 -7.20
N THR A 34 6.25 23.40 -5.90
CA THR A 34 6.63 22.11 -5.32
C THR A 34 5.62 21.67 -4.27
N LEU A 35 5.50 20.37 -4.06
CA LEU A 35 4.71 19.85 -2.95
C LEU A 35 5.39 20.12 -1.61
N GLY A 36 6.73 20.15 -1.55
CA GLY A 36 7.47 20.57 -0.37
C GLY A 36 7.05 21.95 0.16
N ALA A 37 6.95 22.96 -0.70
CA ALA A 37 6.53 24.30 -0.30
C ALA A 37 5.08 24.34 0.23
N ALA A 38 4.18 23.53 -0.33
CA ALA A 38 2.81 23.41 0.19
C ALA A 38 2.76 22.70 1.56
N LEU A 39 3.67 21.74 1.80
CA LEU A 39 3.81 21.10 3.11
C LEU A 39 4.38 22.05 4.17
N GLU A 40 5.27 22.97 3.79
CA GLU A 40 5.74 24.04 4.69
C GLU A 40 4.59 24.97 5.10
N GLN A 41 3.70 25.32 4.16
CA GLN A 41 2.48 26.09 4.47
C GLN A 41 1.56 25.31 5.43
N ALA A 42 1.41 24.01 5.22
CA ALA A 42 0.65 23.15 6.13
C ALA A 42 1.25 23.14 7.55
N ALA A 43 2.58 23.07 7.66
CA ALA A 43 3.27 23.13 8.94
C ALA A 43 3.05 24.48 9.65
N ALA A 44 3.14 25.59 8.90
CA ALA A 44 2.86 26.93 9.41
C ALA A 44 1.40 27.11 9.87
N ALA A 45 0.47 26.30 9.36
CA ALA A 45 -0.95 26.32 9.73
C ALA A 45 -1.24 25.66 11.09
N GLY A 46 -0.24 25.11 11.79
CA GLY A 46 -0.38 24.68 13.19
C GLY A 46 -1.20 23.40 13.40
N GLY A 47 -1.23 22.49 12.43
CA GLY A 47 -1.88 21.17 12.56
C GLY A 47 -3.41 21.15 12.39
N ARG A 48 -4.02 22.30 12.06
CA ARG A 48 -5.40 22.33 11.54
C ARG A 48 -5.49 21.50 10.25
N PRO A 49 -6.65 20.93 9.90
CA PRO A 49 -6.83 20.29 8.60
C PRO A 49 -6.36 21.21 7.47
N PHE A 50 -5.51 20.66 6.60
CA PHE A 50 -4.88 21.41 5.50
C PHE A 50 -4.97 20.62 4.20
N ARG A 51 -5.63 21.19 3.20
CA ARG A 51 -5.95 20.54 1.93
C ARG A 51 -5.10 21.08 0.79
N ILE A 52 -4.34 20.19 0.16
CA ILE A 52 -3.45 20.48 -0.96
C ILE A 52 -4.02 19.85 -2.22
N LEU A 53 -4.34 20.67 -3.22
CA LEU A 53 -4.59 20.20 -4.58
C LEU A 53 -3.27 20.16 -5.34
N VAL A 54 -2.97 19.05 -6.00
CA VAL A 54 -1.83 18.93 -6.91
C VAL A 54 -2.34 18.76 -8.33
N ARG A 55 -2.07 19.74 -9.19
CA ARG A 55 -2.45 19.69 -10.61
C ARG A 55 -1.73 18.55 -11.34
N PRO A 56 -2.23 18.12 -12.51
CA PRO A 56 -1.52 17.15 -13.34
C PRO A 56 -0.08 17.59 -13.65
N GLY A 57 0.86 16.66 -13.52
CA GLY A 57 2.29 16.85 -13.78
C GLY A 57 3.14 15.92 -12.92
N ARG A 58 4.46 16.01 -13.14
CA ARG A 58 5.47 15.18 -12.49
C ARG A 58 6.27 16.04 -11.51
N LEU A 59 6.24 15.67 -10.23
CA LEU A 59 7.02 16.24 -9.15
C LEU A 59 8.18 15.30 -8.82
N VAL A 60 9.41 15.75 -9.07
CA VAL A 60 10.61 14.98 -8.73
C VAL A 60 11.09 15.42 -7.35
N GLU A 61 10.48 14.87 -6.31
CA GLU A 61 10.71 15.27 -4.92
C GLU A 61 10.78 14.04 -4.00
N LYS A 62 11.59 14.14 -2.95
CA LYS A 62 11.64 13.20 -1.82
C LYS A 62 11.13 13.91 -0.57
N LEU A 63 10.01 13.47 -0.03
CA LEU A 63 9.25 14.26 0.95
C LEU A 63 8.92 13.47 2.21
N THR A 64 8.78 14.21 3.32
CA THR A 64 8.23 13.72 4.57
C THR A 64 7.07 14.61 5.01
N ILE A 65 5.89 14.03 5.22
CA ILE A 65 4.73 14.71 5.81
C ILE A 65 4.81 14.54 7.32
N ALA A 66 5.29 15.56 8.02
CA ALA A 66 5.42 15.59 9.47
C ALA A 66 4.31 16.38 10.18
N THR A 67 3.33 16.89 9.43
CA THR A 67 2.20 17.67 9.95
C THR A 67 0.92 16.82 9.93
N PRO A 68 0.15 16.78 11.03
CA PRO A 68 -1.08 16.01 11.09
C PRO A 68 -2.18 16.61 10.20
N ASN A 69 -3.19 15.79 9.87
CA ASN A 69 -4.41 16.21 9.18
C ASN A 69 -4.20 16.84 7.79
N VAL A 70 -3.09 16.51 7.12
CA VAL A 70 -2.82 16.95 5.75
C VAL A 70 -3.56 16.03 4.77
N THR A 71 -4.34 16.63 3.87
CA THR A 71 -4.99 15.93 2.76
C THR A 71 -4.37 16.39 1.44
N ILE A 72 -3.81 15.45 0.67
CA ILE A 72 -3.25 15.72 -0.67
C ILE A 72 -4.12 15.02 -1.70
N VAL A 73 -4.63 15.80 -2.65
CA VAL A 73 -5.48 15.30 -3.74
C VAL A 73 -4.84 15.67 -5.07
N GLY A 74 -4.60 14.66 -5.91
CA GLY A 74 -4.16 14.87 -7.29
C GLY A 74 -5.26 14.54 -8.32
N SER A 75 -4.81 14.21 -9.53
CA SER A 75 -5.64 13.80 -10.68
C SER A 75 -5.40 12.34 -11.11
N ALA A 76 -4.93 11.50 -10.18
CA ALA A 76 -4.58 10.10 -10.33
C ALA A 76 -3.40 9.89 -11.29
N ALA A 77 -3.65 9.26 -12.44
CA ALA A 77 -2.63 9.03 -13.47
C ALA A 77 -1.99 10.33 -13.97
N GLY A 78 -2.68 11.47 -13.83
CA GLY A 78 -2.17 12.77 -14.23
C GLY A 78 -1.16 13.37 -13.25
N THR A 79 -1.09 12.92 -11.99
CA THR A 79 -0.23 13.52 -10.96
C THR A 79 0.76 12.49 -10.40
N GLU A 80 2.05 12.69 -10.66
CA GLU A 80 3.11 11.77 -10.24
C GLU A 80 4.10 12.45 -9.28
N LEU A 81 4.32 11.84 -8.12
CA LEU A 81 5.44 12.12 -7.22
C LEU A 81 6.49 10.99 -7.37
N VAL A 82 7.73 11.36 -7.69
CA VAL A 82 8.76 10.39 -8.05
C VAL A 82 10.14 10.74 -7.51
N HIS A 83 10.83 9.74 -6.98
CA HIS A 83 12.24 9.83 -6.62
C HIS A 83 12.92 8.47 -6.82
N GLY A 84 14.25 8.38 -6.82
CA GLY A 84 15.00 7.17 -7.18
C GLY A 84 16.00 6.70 -6.12
N THR A 85 15.65 6.80 -4.83
CA THR A 85 16.55 6.36 -3.74
C THR A 85 16.37 4.89 -3.45
N TYR A 86 17.46 4.16 -3.21
CA TYR A 86 17.46 2.77 -2.76
C TYR A 86 18.31 2.61 -1.51
N ALA A 87 18.08 1.54 -0.75
CA ALA A 87 18.66 1.37 0.57
C ALA A 87 20.19 1.26 0.59
N GLY A 88 20.78 0.63 -0.43
CA GLY A 88 22.23 0.46 -0.56
C GLY A 88 22.98 1.71 -1.00
N LEU A 89 22.25 2.74 -1.48
CA LEU A 89 22.87 3.99 -1.92
C LEU A 89 23.64 4.62 -0.76
N PRO A 90 24.90 5.08 -0.97
CA PRO A 90 25.63 5.85 0.03
C PRO A 90 24.85 7.09 0.46
N HIS A 91 24.81 7.33 1.77
CA HIS A 91 24.14 8.50 2.34
C HIS A 91 25.16 9.61 2.63
N PRO A 92 24.88 10.89 2.32
CA PRO A 92 25.83 12.00 2.54
C PRO A 92 26.31 12.13 4.00
N GLY A 93 25.44 11.79 4.96
CA GLY A 93 25.76 11.75 6.39
C GLY A 93 26.47 10.48 6.87
N GLY A 94 27.01 9.66 5.97
CA GLY A 94 27.67 8.39 6.28
C GLY A 94 26.73 7.17 6.26
N GLY A 95 27.30 6.00 6.01
CA GLY A 95 26.56 4.75 5.82
C GLY A 95 25.73 4.74 4.54
N THR A 96 24.62 3.99 4.55
CA THR A 96 23.69 3.91 3.42
C THR A 96 22.32 4.49 3.79
N TRP A 97 21.46 4.76 2.82
CA TRP A 97 20.10 5.22 3.07
C TRP A 97 19.30 4.21 3.92
N GLY A 98 19.47 2.91 3.69
CA GLY A 98 18.64 1.87 4.31
C GLY A 98 17.20 1.89 3.78
N THR A 99 16.45 0.82 4.03
CA THR A 99 15.10 0.63 3.46
C THR A 99 14.16 1.77 3.81
N GLY A 100 14.03 2.12 5.10
CA GLY A 100 13.09 3.16 5.53
C GLY A 100 13.38 4.52 4.89
N ARG A 101 14.65 4.97 4.88
CA ARG A 101 14.98 6.27 4.27
C ARG A 101 14.99 6.23 2.75
N SER A 102 14.76 5.10 2.09
CA SER A 102 14.64 5.04 0.62
C SER A 102 13.31 5.61 0.10
N ALA A 103 12.30 5.78 0.96
CA ALA A 103 10.94 6.19 0.59
C ALA A 103 10.84 7.47 -0.26
N THR A 104 10.18 7.43 -1.42
CA THR A 104 9.84 8.66 -2.17
C THR A 104 8.99 9.60 -1.32
N LEU A 105 7.95 9.06 -0.68
CA LEU A 105 7.12 9.79 0.28
C LEU A 105 7.09 9.06 1.62
N THR A 106 7.40 9.77 2.70
CA THR A 106 7.22 9.32 4.08
C THR A 106 6.04 10.06 4.70
N VAL A 107 5.06 9.35 5.22
CA VAL A 107 4.01 9.90 6.08
C VAL A 107 4.41 9.61 7.51
N ALA A 108 4.65 10.67 8.29
CA ALA A 108 5.15 10.60 9.67
C ALA A 108 4.28 11.37 10.68
N ALA A 109 3.01 11.60 10.33
CA ALA A 109 2.05 12.29 11.20
C ALA A 109 0.64 11.71 11.02
N PRO A 110 -0.21 11.80 12.04
CA PRO A 110 -1.52 11.15 12.02
C PRO A 110 -2.55 11.89 11.15
N GLY A 111 -3.56 11.16 10.69
CA GLY A 111 -4.71 11.72 9.96
C GLY A 111 -4.38 12.18 8.54
N VAL A 112 -3.25 11.76 7.97
CA VAL A 112 -2.88 12.12 6.60
C VAL A 112 -3.71 11.33 5.60
N THR A 113 -4.22 12.03 4.59
CA THR A 113 -4.97 11.45 3.46
C THR A 113 -4.25 11.71 2.14
N LEU A 114 -4.04 10.65 1.37
CA LEU A 114 -3.48 10.70 0.01
C LEU A 114 -4.54 10.18 -0.96
N ARG A 115 -4.93 11.01 -1.93
CA ARG A 115 -5.93 10.67 -2.94
C ARG A 115 -5.49 10.97 -4.35
N ASN A 116 -5.78 10.08 -5.28
CA ASN A 116 -5.58 10.34 -6.71
C ASN A 116 -4.14 10.76 -7.01
N LEU A 117 -3.15 10.00 -6.54
CA LEU A 117 -1.73 10.24 -6.79
C LEU A 117 -1.06 8.99 -7.35
N THR A 118 -0.08 9.18 -8.23
CA THR A 118 0.95 8.16 -8.48
C THR A 118 2.16 8.49 -7.62
N ILE A 119 2.59 7.56 -6.77
CA ILE A 119 3.80 7.67 -5.95
C ILE A 119 4.74 6.56 -6.40
N ARG A 120 5.88 6.95 -6.96
CA ARG A 120 6.83 6.02 -7.59
C ARG A 120 8.19 6.10 -6.91
N ASN A 121 8.79 4.94 -6.63
CA ASN A 121 10.24 4.84 -6.55
C ASN A 121 10.79 4.39 -7.91
N SER A 122 11.59 5.24 -8.52
CA SER A 122 12.14 5.10 -9.87
C SER A 122 13.50 4.43 -9.92
N PHE A 123 13.99 3.89 -8.80
CA PHE A 123 15.20 3.08 -8.76
C PHE A 123 15.14 1.95 -9.80
N ASP A 124 16.17 1.86 -10.65
CA ASP A 124 16.29 0.82 -11.69
C ASP A 124 16.70 -0.53 -11.09
N TYR A 125 15.75 -1.18 -10.46
CA TYR A 125 15.92 -2.49 -9.86
C TYR A 125 16.38 -3.55 -10.87
N VAL A 126 15.84 -3.51 -12.10
CA VAL A 126 16.14 -4.51 -13.14
C VAL A 126 17.55 -4.33 -13.68
N GLY A 127 17.98 -3.09 -13.90
CA GLY A 127 19.36 -2.78 -14.24
C GLY A 127 20.34 -3.30 -13.19
N VAL A 128 20.18 -2.87 -11.94
CA VAL A 128 21.11 -3.25 -10.85
C VAL A 128 21.14 -4.75 -10.58
N LYS A 129 20.00 -5.46 -10.67
CA LYS A 129 19.98 -6.92 -10.49
C LYS A 129 20.75 -7.68 -11.56
N ARG A 130 20.86 -7.15 -12.79
CA ARG A 130 21.70 -7.75 -13.84
C ARG A 130 23.18 -7.69 -13.48
N ASP A 131 23.58 -6.69 -12.71
CA ASP A 131 24.98 -6.44 -12.33
C ASP A 131 25.41 -7.19 -11.05
N GLY A 132 24.53 -8.01 -10.45
CA GLY A 132 24.88 -8.93 -9.37
C GLY A 132 24.86 -8.37 -7.95
N GLU A 133 24.48 -7.10 -7.75
CA GLU A 133 24.37 -6.49 -6.42
C GLU A 133 23.08 -6.93 -5.71
N GLY A 134 23.19 -8.00 -4.92
CA GLY A 134 22.04 -8.70 -4.34
C GLY A 134 21.51 -8.14 -3.01
N ASN A 135 22.24 -7.27 -2.32
CA ASN A 135 21.84 -6.74 -1.01
C ASN A 135 21.84 -5.21 -1.04
N GLY A 136 20.70 -4.57 -0.70
CA GLY A 136 20.56 -3.11 -0.73
C GLY A 136 19.61 -2.57 -1.80
N ALA A 137 18.99 -3.41 -2.64
CA ALA A 137 18.13 -2.99 -3.75
C ALA A 137 16.68 -2.57 -3.35
N GLN A 138 16.39 -2.48 -2.04
CA GLN A 138 15.08 -2.06 -1.53
C GLN A 138 14.85 -0.59 -1.87
N ALA A 139 13.68 -0.26 -2.42
CA ALA A 139 13.38 1.08 -2.88
C ALA A 139 11.89 1.40 -2.64
N VAL A 140 11.62 2.02 -1.50
CA VAL A 140 10.26 2.30 -1.01
C VAL A 140 9.65 3.45 -1.81
N ALA A 141 8.42 3.29 -2.28
CA ALA A 141 7.64 4.37 -2.89
C ALA A 141 6.91 5.16 -1.80
N LEU A 142 6.19 4.47 -0.93
CA LEU A 142 5.44 5.08 0.17
C LEU A 142 5.79 4.38 1.49
N MET A 143 6.12 5.17 2.52
CA MET A 143 6.26 4.72 3.89
C MET A 143 5.22 5.37 4.78
N ILE A 144 4.46 4.57 5.52
CA ILE A 144 3.63 5.02 6.65
C ILE A 144 4.38 4.63 7.93
N THR A 145 4.89 5.62 8.67
CA THR A 145 5.65 5.35 9.90
C THR A 145 4.75 4.95 11.05
N ARG A 146 5.34 4.61 12.20
CA ARG A 146 4.59 4.31 13.44
C ARG A 146 3.79 5.52 13.94
N ASP A 147 4.26 6.73 13.68
CA ASP A 147 3.63 7.99 14.10
C ASP A 147 2.47 8.43 13.20
N ALA A 148 2.32 7.78 12.04
CA ALA A 148 1.31 8.11 11.04
C ALA A 148 0.00 7.35 11.26
N ASP A 149 -0.55 7.45 12.46
CA ASP A 149 -1.80 6.78 12.80
C ASP A 149 -3.01 7.34 12.02
N ARG A 150 -3.93 6.46 11.60
CA ARG A 150 -5.11 6.81 10.77
C ARG A 150 -4.73 7.40 9.41
N ALA A 151 -3.78 6.79 8.71
CA ALA A 151 -3.46 7.16 7.34
C ALA A 151 -4.49 6.59 6.35
N LEU A 152 -4.97 7.42 5.41
CA LEU A 152 -5.85 7.02 4.31
C LEU A 152 -5.12 7.14 2.97
N VAL A 153 -5.06 6.05 2.20
CA VAL A 153 -4.53 6.03 0.84
C VAL A 153 -5.63 5.52 -0.08
N GLU A 154 -6.12 6.37 -0.99
CA GLU A 154 -7.33 6.09 -1.75
C GLU A 154 -7.19 6.49 -3.22
N ASP A 155 -7.58 5.60 -4.14
CA ASP A 155 -7.47 5.84 -5.59
C ASP A 155 -6.03 6.20 -6.06
N CYS A 156 -5.02 5.71 -5.34
CA CYS A 156 -3.60 5.96 -5.63
C CYS A 156 -2.94 4.82 -6.43
N ARG A 157 -1.83 5.14 -7.09
CA ARG A 157 -0.92 4.17 -7.70
C ARG A 157 0.41 4.20 -6.96
N LEU A 158 0.83 3.07 -6.41
CA LEU A 158 2.12 2.91 -5.74
C LEU A 158 3.02 2.03 -6.61
N GLU A 159 4.15 2.55 -7.05
CA GLU A 159 4.98 1.90 -8.06
C GLU A 159 6.43 1.76 -7.59
N GLY A 160 6.93 0.52 -7.57
CA GLY A 160 8.31 0.20 -7.27
C GLY A 160 8.66 -1.21 -7.74
N TYR A 161 9.67 -1.81 -7.10
CA TYR A 161 10.01 -3.23 -7.28
C TYR A 161 10.13 -3.89 -5.90
N GLN A 162 11.30 -3.87 -5.29
CA GLN A 162 11.49 -4.42 -3.95
C GLN A 162 11.08 -3.40 -2.88
N ASP A 163 10.26 -3.83 -1.92
CA ASP A 163 9.81 -3.04 -0.75
C ASP A 163 8.99 -1.79 -1.12
N THR A 164 8.06 -1.88 -2.08
CA THR A 164 7.33 -0.71 -2.62
C THR A 164 6.52 0.07 -1.58
N PHE A 165 5.79 -0.62 -0.69
CA PHE A 165 4.89 0.00 0.29
C PHE A 165 5.18 -0.49 1.71
N TYR A 166 5.72 0.40 2.54
CA TYR A 166 6.10 0.10 3.92
C TYR A 166 5.08 0.66 4.91
N LEU A 167 4.42 -0.18 5.72
CA LEU A 167 3.41 0.26 6.67
C LEU A 167 3.72 -0.15 8.12
N GLN A 168 3.58 0.79 9.06
CA GLN A 168 3.85 0.57 10.48
C GLN A 168 2.73 0.99 11.45
N SER A 169 1.63 1.58 10.96
CA SER A 169 0.50 2.10 11.78
C SER A 169 -0.86 1.76 11.15
N ARG A 170 -1.96 2.12 11.84
CA ARG A 170 -3.32 1.90 11.33
C ARG A 170 -3.54 2.65 10.02
N THR A 171 -3.84 1.91 8.96
CA THR A 171 -3.95 2.46 7.60
C THR A 171 -5.14 1.85 6.87
N ARG A 172 -5.92 2.68 6.16
CA ARG A 172 -6.88 2.21 5.16
C ARG A 172 -6.34 2.47 3.76
N VAL A 173 -6.40 1.45 2.92
CA VAL A 173 -5.96 1.51 1.53
C VAL A 173 -7.13 1.08 0.65
N ALA A 174 -7.68 1.98 -0.15
CA ALA A 174 -8.90 1.73 -0.91
C ALA A 174 -8.68 2.01 -2.40
N ARG A 175 -9.11 1.08 -3.26
CA ARG A 175 -9.12 1.26 -4.73
C ARG A 175 -7.76 1.68 -5.31
N CYS A 176 -6.68 1.26 -4.67
CA CYS A 176 -5.33 1.57 -5.10
C CYS A 176 -4.80 0.51 -6.07
N ARG A 177 -3.85 0.90 -6.91
CA ARG A 177 -2.99 -0.03 -7.66
C ARG A 177 -1.60 -0.05 -7.05
N ILE A 178 -1.12 -1.20 -6.61
CA ILE A 178 0.17 -1.35 -5.93
C ILE A 178 1.00 -2.35 -6.73
N ALA A 179 2.14 -1.92 -7.27
CA ALA A 179 2.97 -2.75 -8.13
C ALA A 179 4.39 -2.93 -7.58
N GLY A 180 4.86 -4.18 -7.52
CA GLY A 180 6.22 -4.51 -7.11
C GLY A 180 6.60 -5.97 -7.38
N GLY A 181 7.81 -6.34 -6.97
CA GLY A 181 8.39 -7.68 -7.17
C GLY A 181 8.56 -8.45 -5.86
N VAL A 182 9.51 -8.01 -5.02
CA VAL A 182 9.85 -8.68 -3.76
C VAL A 182 9.32 -7.87 -2.58
N ASP A 183 8.63 -8.54 -1.66
CA ASP A 183 8.15 -8.01 -0.37
C ASP A 183 7.45 -6.65 -0.51
N PHE A 184 6.70 -6.45 -1.59
CA PHE A 184 6.37 -5.09 -2.01
C PHE A 184 5.23 -4.43 -1.21
N ILE A 185 4.57 -5.19 -0.33
CA ILE A 185 3.70 -4.67 0.74
C ILE A 185 4.17 -5.29 2.07
N PHE A 186 4.76 -4.50 2.96
CA PHE A 186 5.45 -5.05 4.13
C PHE A 186 5.34 -4.16 5.36
N GLY A 187 5.68 -4.75 6.52
CA GLY A 187 5.74 -4.07 7.81
C GLY A 187 4.72 -4.56 8.83
N GLY A 188 4.63 -3.83 9.95
CA GLY A 188 3.93 -4.24 11.17
C GLY A 188 2.54 -3.63 11.37
N ALA A 189 2.04 -2.87 10.39
CA ALA A 189 0.75 -2.18 10.48
C ALA A 189 -0.46 -3.11 10.72
N ALA A 190 -1.50 -2.53 11.33
CA ALA A 190 -2.88 -3.00 11.19
C ALA A 190 -3.51 -2.26 10.00
N ALA A 191 -3.51 -2.87 8.83
CA ALA A 191 -3.88 -2.20 7.58
C ALA A 191 -5.03 -2.93 6.88
N TRP A 192 -6.05 -2.17 6.46
CA TRP A 192 -7.18 -2.67 5.68
C TRP A 192 -7.06 -2.23 4.22
N PHE A 193 -6.84 -3.19 3.34
CA PHE A 193 -6.83 -3.00 1.89
C PHE A 193 -8.17 -3.44 1.33
N GLU A 194 -8.84 -2.60 0.56
CA GLU A 194 -10.09 -2.97 -0.11
C GLU A 194 -10.13 -2.56 -1.58
N GLN A 195 -10.61 -3.49 -2.42
CA GLN A 195 -10.80 -3.26 -3.85
C GLN A 195 -9.53 -2.77 -4.57
N CYS A 196 -8.36 -3.19 -4.08
CA CYS A 196 -7.08 -2.82 -4.65
C CYS A 196 -6.64 -3.80 -5.74
N ASP A 197 -5.90 -3.28 -6.72
CA ASP A 197 -5.15 -4.05 -7.69
C ASP A 197 -3.71 -4.22 -7.21
N ILE A 198 -3.32 -5.46 -6.95
CA ILE A 198 -2.01 -5.84 -6.43
C ILE A 198 -1.27 -6.51 -7.58
N VAL A 199 -0.27 -5.82 -8.14
CA VAL A 199 0.35 -6.21 -9.42
C VAL A 199 1.78 -6.70 -9.22
N THR A 200 1.98 -8.00 -9.39
CA THR A 200 3.33 -8.59 -9.43
C THR A 200 4.05 -8.17 -10.71
N ARG A 201 5.24 -7.60 -10.58
CA ARG A 201 6.05 -7.12 -11.71
C ARG A 201 6.97 -8.20 -12.26
N PHE A 202 7.24 -8.12 -13.56
CA PHE A 202 8.19 -9.01 -14.22
C PHE A 202 9.62 -8.62 -13.86
N VAL A 203 10.45 -9.60 -13.48
CA VAL A 203 11.88 -9.42 -13.25
C VAL A 203 12.64 -10.37 -14.19
N PRO A 204 13.29 -9.86 -15.24
CA PRO A 204 14.06 -10.66 -16.19
C PRO A 204 15.12 -11.52 -15.49
N GLY A 205 15.38 -12.72 -16.01
CA GLY A 205 16.41 -13.63 -15.48
C GLY A 205 16.04 -14.31 -14.15
N THR A 206 14.80 -14.10 -13.65
CA THR A 206 14.26 -14.84 -12.52
C THR A 206 13.19 -15.81 -12.99
N ASN A 207 12.93 -16.88 -12.23
CA ASN A 207 11.74 -17.73 -12.43
C ASN A 207 10.44 -17.03 -11.97
N GLY A 208 10.40 -15.69 -12.01
CA GLY A 208 9.26 -14.85 -11.61
C GLY A 208 8.96 -14.84 -10.11
N SER A 209 9.98 -14.95 -9.25
CA SER A 209 9.81 -15.02 -7.80
C SER A 209 9.33 -13.68 -7.22
N GLY A 210 8.02 -13.47 -7.25
CA GLY A 210 7.36 -12.39 -6.53
C GLY A 210 7.04 -12.79 -5.09
N PHE A 211 7.08 -11.83 -4.17
CA PHE A 211 6.54 -12.00 -2.82
C PHE A 211 5.61 -10.82 -2.56
N VAL A 212 4.31 -11.08 -2.52
CA VAL A 212 3.32 -10.01 -2.41
C VAL A 212 3.43 -9.31 -1.06
N THR A 213 3.40 -10.07 0.04
CA THR A 213 3.52 -9.50 1.38
C THR A 213 4.74 -9.99 2.16
N ALA A 214 5.24 -9.12 3.03
CA ALA A 214 6.20 -9.46 4.08
C ALA A 214 5.78 -8.87 5.43
N PRO A 215 4.75 -9.43 6.09
CA PRO A 215 4.22 -8.87 7.32
C PRO A 215 5.18 -9.10 8.49
N SER A 216 5.35 -8.07 9.33
CA SER A 216 6.12 -8.12 10.59
C SER A 216 5.26 -7.72 11.78
N THR A 217 3.96 -8.04 11.72
CA THR A 217 2.99 -7.76 12.77
C THR A 217 3.40 -8.43 14.09
N PRO A 218 3.47 -7.70 15.22
CA PRO A 218 3.70 -8.28 16.53
C PRO A 218 2.65 -9.34 16.89
N ALA A 219 3.05 -10.41 17.59
CA ALA A 219 2.15 -11.48 17.99
C ALA A 219 0.98 -10.99 18.85
N ALA A 220 1.23 -10.02 19.72
CA ALA A 220 0.22 -9.41 20.59
C ALA A 220 -0.76 -8.48 19.86
N GLN A 221 -0.42 -8.03 18.64
CA GLN A 221 -1.31 -7.18 17.85
C GLN A 221 -2.34 -8.05 17.11
N PRO A 222 -3.66 -7.82 17.27
CA PRO A 222 -4.69 -8.71 16.75
C PRO A 222 -4.73 -8.76 15.21
N PHE A 223 -4.52 -7.60 14.57
CA PHE A 223 -4.64 -7.45 13.13
C PHE A 223 -3.34 -6.96 12.48
N GLY A 224 -3.01 -7.51 11.32
CA GLY A 224 -1.89 -7.14 10.46
C GLY A 224 -2.37 -6.59 9.12
N LEU A 225 -1.85 -7.14 8.03
CA LEU A 225 -2.23 -6.75 6.67
C LEU A 225 -3.47 -7.56 6.24
N VAL A 226 -4.61 -6.90 6.07
CA VAL A 226 -5.88 -7.55 5.71
C VAL A 226 -6.36 -7.03 4.37
N PHE A 227 -6.58 -7.93 3.41
CA PHE A 227 -6.95 -7.62 2.04
C PHE A 227 -8.36 -8.15 1.77
N ASP A 228 -9.29 -7.27 1.40
CA ASP A 228 -10.68 -7.63 1.13
C ASP A 228 -11.08 -7.25 -0.29
N ARG A 229 -11.62 -8.21 -1.05
CA ARG A 229 -12.05 -8.00 -2.46
C ARG A 229 -10.96 -7.37 -3.34
N CYS A 230 -9.68 -7.66 -3.06
CA CYS A 230 -8.56 -7.22 -3.89
C CYS A 230 -8.35 -8.19 -5.08
N ARG A 231 -7.64 -7.73 -6.10
CA ARG A 231 -7.25 -8.53 -7.26
C ARG A 231 -5.73 -8.66 -7.31
N LEU A 232 -5.22 -9.88 -7.24
CA LEU A 232 -3.81 -10.18 -7.41
C LEU A 232 -3.56 -10.44 -8.89
N LEU A 233 -3.03 -9.42 -9.57
CA LEU A 233 -2.74 -9.36 -10.99
C LEU A 233 -1.23 -9.46 -11.22
N ARG A 234 -0.83 -9.56 -12.48
CA ARG A 234 0.58 -9.59 -12.87
C ARG A 234 0.84 -8.79 -14.14
N GLU A 235 2.07 -8.32 -14.28
CA GLU A 235 2.56 -7.80 -15.55
C GLU A 235 2.75 -8.92 -16.59
N PRO A 236 2.69 -8.61 -17.89
CA PRO A 236 3.09 -9.54 -18.94
C PRO A 236 4.50 -10.10 -18.69
N GLY A 237 4.68 -11.39 -18.96
CA GLY A 237 5.95 -12.09 -18.76
C GLY A 237 6.12 -12.75 -17.39
N VAL A 238 5.29 -12.42 -16.39
CA VAL A 238 5.28 -13.14 -15.10
C VAL A 238 4.71 -14.56 -15.29
N PRO A 239 5.50 -15.62 -15.06
CA PRO A 239 5.04 -17.00 -15.29
C PRO A 239 3.90 -17.42 -14.36
N ASN A 240 3.25 -18.54 -14.68
CA ASN A 240 2.35 -19.21 -13.74
C ASN A 240 3.14 -19.76 -12.55
N HIS A 241 2.52 -19.82 -11.37
CA HIS A 241 3.08 -20.38 -10.14
C HIS A 241 4.48 -19.87 -9.78
N SER A 242 4.71 -18.58 -10.00
CA SER A 242 6.00 -17.93 -9.81
C SER A 242 6.06 -17.13 -8.51
N ALA A 243 4.94 -16.53 -8.08
CA ALA A 243 4.86 -15.62 -6.95
C ALA A 243 4.18 -16.24 -5.71
N TRP A 244 4.63 -15.82 -4.53
CA TRP A 244 4.05 -16.15 -3.24
C TRP A 244 3.10 -15.05 -2.78
N LEU A 245 2.00 -15.42 -2.12
CA LEU A 245 1.13 -14.50 -1.38
C LEU A 245 1.91 -13.71 -0.32
N GLY A 246 2.94 -14.32 0.24
CA GLY A 246 3.88 -13.64 1.11
C GLY A 246 4.78 -14.58 1.88
N ARG A 247 5.58 -13.99 2.76
CA ARG A 247 6.48 -14.66 3.70
C ARG A 247 6.59 -13.87 4.99
N PRO A 248 6.65 -14.51 6.17
CA PRO A 248 6.57 -13.79 7.43
C PRO A 248 7.91 -13.13 7.79
N TRP A 249 7.93 -11.81 7.95
CA TRP A 249 9.16 -11.06 8.18
C TRP A 249 9.39 -10.79 9.67
N ARG A 250 10.44 -11.41 10.22
CA ARG A 250 10.93 -11.13 11.57
C ARG A 250 11.98 -10.02 11.53
N ALA A 251 11.54 -8.77 11.48
CA ALA A 251 12.42 -7.59 11.37
C ALA A 251 13.51 -7.61 12.44
N GLY A 252 14.78 -7.53 12.02
CA GLY A 252 15.92 -7.56 12.93
C GLY A 252 16.08 -8.83 13.78
N GLY A 253 15.32 -9.90 13.48
CA GLY A 253 15.30 -11.10 14.33
C GLY A 253 14.42 -10.98 15.58
N ASP A 254 13.61 -9.93 15.69
CA ASP A 254 12.75 -9.68 16.87
C ASP A 254 11.75 -10.82 17.10
N MET A 255 11.92 -11.54 18.23
CA MET A 255 11.14 -12.72 18.58
C MET A 255 9.65 -12.41 18.87
N ALA A 256 9.27 -11.14 19.04
CA ALA A 256 7.87 -10.72 19.19
C ALA A 256 7.10 -10.66 17.85
N LEU A 257 7.78 -10.66 16.69
CA LEU A 257 7.16 -10.46 15.38
C LEU A 257 6.85 -11.78 14.67
N THR A 258 5.58 -12.12 14.53
CA THR A 258 5.14 -13.35 13.83
C THR A 258 4.59 -13.08 12.44
N GLY A 259 4.20 -11.84 12.15
CA GLY A 259 3.56 -11.46 10.89
C GLY A 259 2.10 -11.91 10.82
N GLN A 260 1.25 -11.06 10.24
CA GLN A 260 -0.09 -11.46 9.81
C GLN A 260 -0.40 -10.90 8.42
N SER A 261 -0.87 -11.77 7.52
CA SER A 261 -1.48 -11.39 6.25
C SER A 261 -2.71 -12.26 6.01
N VAL A 262 -3.83 -11.61 5.68
CA VAL A 262 -5.11 -12.29 5.46
C VAL A 262 -5.72 -11.81 4.15
N PHE A 263 -6.02 -12.74 3.23
CA PHE A 263 -6.71 -12.44 1.98
C PHE A 263 -8.16 -12.94 2.04
N LEU A 264 -9.11 -12.02 1.99
CA LEU A 264 -10.55 -12.25 2.06
C LEU A 264 -11.18 -11.95 0.69
N ARG A 265 -11.86 -12.93 0.10
CA ARG A 265 -12.64 -12.78 -1.15
C ARG A 265 -11.83 -12.18 -2.30
N CYS A 266 -10.53 -12.46 -2.32
CA CYS A 266 -9.62 -11.90 -3.32
C CYS A 266 -9.64 -12.75 -4.60
N TRP A 267 -9.57 -12.10 -5.76
CA TRP A 267 -9.32 -12.79 -7.02
C TRP A 267 -7.80 -12.93 -7.23
N MET A 268 -7.33 -14.10 -7.65
CA MET A 268 -5.91 -14.41 -7.82
C MET A 268 -5.61 -14.96 -9.21
N ASP A 269 -4.73 -14.30 -9.97
CA ASP A 269 -4.25 -14.81 -11.26
C ASP A 269 -3.28 -16.00 -11.09
N ALA A 270 -3.04 -16.76 -12.16
CA ALA A 270 -2.31 -18.02 -12.19
C ALA A 270 -0.83 -17.93 -11.79
N HIS A 271 -0.25 -16.72 -11.67
CA HIS A 271 1.11 -16.54 -11.15
C HIS A 271 1.24 -16.88 -9.67
N ILE A 272 0.15 -16.84 -8.90
CA ILE A 272 0.21 -17.23 -7.50
C ILE A 272 0.47 -18.73 -7.40
N ARG A 273 1.45 -19.09 -6.57
CA ARG A 273 1.83 -20.47 -6.28
C ARG A 273 0.69 -21.22 -5.61
N ARG A 274 0.58 -22.51 -5.91
CA ARG A 274 -0.48 -23.38 -5.36
C ARG A 274 -0.38 -23.47 -3.84
N GLU A 275 0.84 -23.49 -3.32
CA GLU A 275 1.19 -23.50 -1.90
C GLU A 275 0.86 -22.20 -1.17
N GLY A 276 0.65 -21.09 -1.90
CA GLY A 276 0.29 -19.78 -1.35
C GLY A 276 1.47 -19.06 -0.68
N TRP A 277 2.04 -19.63 0.38
CA TRP A 277 2.95 -18.95 1.30
C TRP A 277 4.30 -19.66 1.43
N THR A 278 5.35 -18.92 1.77
CA THR A 278 6.69 -19.48 2.01
C THR A 278 7.33 -18.93 3.28
N TRP A 279 8.40 -19.57 3.72
CA TRP A 279 9.21 -19.15 4.86
C TRP A 279 10.06 -17.91 4.56
N MET A 280 10.53 -17.25 5.62
CA MET A 280 11.60 -16.24 5.54
C MET A 280 12.69 -16.53 6.57
N GLY A 281 13.95 -16.37 6.17
CA GLY A 281 15.08 -16.55 7.06
C GLY A 281 15.27 -15.36 8.00
N TYR A 282 15.72 -15.62 9.23
CA TYR A 282 16.11 -14.59 10.19
C TYR A 282 17.32 -15.07 11.01
N LYS A 283 18.01 -14.14 11.67
CA LYS A 283 19.01 -14.47 12.70
C LYS A 283 18.34 -14.34 14.06
N GLY A 284 18.43 -15.37 14.90
CA GLY A 284 17.90 -15.30 16.26
C GLY A 284 18.78 -14.47 17.20
N PRO A 285 18.34 -14.28 18.46
CA PRO A 285 19.10 -13.53 19.46
C PRO A 285 20.51 -14.08 19.75
N ASP A 286 20.72 -15.37 19.50
CA ASP A 286 22.00 -16.07 19.59
C ASP A 286 22.84 -15.97 18.31
N GLY A 287 22.38 -15.24 17.30
CA GLY A 287 23.05 -15.08 16.00
C GLY A 287 22.79 -16.21 15.00
N GLU A 288 22.14 -17.30 15.42
CA GLU A 288 21.91 -18.47 14.59
C GLU A 288 20.83 -18.24 13.54
N ARG A 289 21.08 -18.77 12.33
CA ARG A 289 20.14 -18.66 11.21
C ARG A 289 18.98 -19.63 11.40
N ARG A 290 17.76 -19.09 11.34
CA ARG A 290 16.51 -19.83 11.45
C ARG A 290 15.55 -19.42 10.35
N GLN A 291 14.46 -20.15 10.23
CA GLN A 291 13.36 -19.84 9.32
C GLN A 291 12.11 -19.60 10.14
N LEU A 292 11.34 -18.57 9.80
CA LEU A 292 9.97 -18.42 10.25
C LEU A 292 9.07 -19.00 9.15
N THR A 293 8.38 -20.09 9.46
CA THR A 293 7.56 -20.81 8.49
C THR A 293 6.15 -20.23 8.39
N PRO A 294 5.40 -20.49 7.29
CA PRO A 294 4.00 -20.09 7.20
C PRO A 294 3.13 -20.59 8.35
N GLN A 295 3.43 -21.76 8.92
CA GLN A 295 2.69 -22.40 10.01
C GLN A 295 2.85 -21.66 11.33
N GLU A 296 4.04 -21.13 11.60
CA GLU A 296 4.38 -20.35 12.80
C GLU A 296 3.89 -18.90 12.72
N ALA A 297 3.59 -18.42 11.52
CA ALA A 297 3.04 -17.09 11.27
C ALA A 297 1.50 -17.08 11.29
N ARG A 298 0.87 -15.92 11.06
CA ARG A 298 -0.60 -15.77 10.94
C ARG A 298 -1.00 -15.47 9.49
N LEU A 299 -0.88 -16.46 8.63
CA LEU A 299 -1.09 -16.34 7.19
C LEU A 299 -2.31 -17.15 6.77
N PHE A 300 -3.33 -16.46 6.26
CA PHE A 300 -4.64 -17.06 6.02
C PHE A 300 -5.34 -16.53 4.76
N GLU A 301 -6.25 -17.33 4.25
CA GLU A 301 -7.17 -16.97 3.17
C GLU A 301 -8.62 -17.29 3.55
N TYR A 302 -9.58 -16.60 2.92
CA TYR A 302 -11.00 -16.92 3.00
C TYR A 302 -11.68 -16.59 1.68
N ALA A 303 -12.35 -17.57 1.06
CA ALA A 303 -13.13 -17.39 -0.16
C ALA A 303 -12.37 -16.71 -1.32
N SER A 304 -11.03 -16.85 -1.38
CA SER A 304 -10.23 -16.47 -2.54
C SER A 304 -10.62 -17.32 -3.76
N HIS A 305 -10.57 -16.74 -4.95
CA HIS A 305 -10.99 -17.39 -6.20
C HIS A 305 -10.10 -16.96 -7.38
N GLY A 306 -10.31 -17.57 -8.56
CA GLY A 306 -9.45 -17.38 -9.73
C GLY A 306 -8.39 -18.47 -9.86
N PRO A 307 -7.63 -18.49 -10.96
CA PRO A 307 -6.71 -19.59 -11.29
C PRO A 307 -5.50 -19.74 -10.35
N GLY A 308 -5.16 -18.70 -9.58
CA GLY A 308 -4.14 -18.74 -8.52
C GLY A 308 -4.68 -19.12 -7.14
N ALA A 309 -6.01 -19.19 -6.98
CA ALA A 309 -6.60 -19.77 -5.78
C ALA A 309 -6.33 -21.27 -5.76
N GLY A 310 -5.97 -21.80 -4.59
CA GLY A 310 -5.54 -23.18 -4.41
C GLY A 310 -6.21 -23.83 -3.22
N PRO A 311 -6.10 -25.17 -3.10
CA PRO A 311 -6.73 -25.90 -2.03
C PRO A 311 -6.09 -25.58 -0.67
N ALA A 312 -6.88 -25.78 0.39
CA ALA A 312 -6.36 -25.75 1.75
C ALA A 312 -5.23 -26.78 1.93
N SER A 313 -4.18 -26.39 2.64
CA SER A 313 -3.05 -27.26 2.99
C SER A 313 -2.37 -26.76 4.27
N PRO A 314 -1.42 -27.51 4.86
CA PRO A 314 -0.69 -27.04 6.03
C PRO A 314 0.03 -25.70 5.82
N THR A 315 0.47 -25.39 4.59
CA THR A 315 1.11 -24.12 4.25
C THR A 315 0.13 -23.08 3.72
N ARG A 316 -1.05 -23.48 3.25
CA ARG A 316 -2.12 -22.62 2.72
C ARG A 316 -3.38 -22.75 3.57
N ARG A 317 -3.35 -22.12 4.74
CA ARG A 317 -4.44 -22.23 5.73
C ARG A 317 -5.62 -21.34 5.34
N MET A 318 -6.81 -21.89 5.50
CA MET A 318 -8.07 -21.19 5.25
C MET A 318 -8.75 -20.86 6.58
N LEU A 319 -9.35 -19.69 6.68
CA LEU A 319 -10.27 -19.36 7.77
C LEU A 319 -11.61 -20.07 7.53
N SER A 320 -12.27 -20.44 8.61
CA SER A 320 -13.71 -20.72 8.62
C SER A 320 -14.52 -19.42 8.40
N SER A 321 -15.82 -19.55 8.14
CA SER A 321 -16.73 -18.40 8.04
C SER A 321 -16.81 -17.60 9.35
N GLU A 322 -16.76 -18.27 10.50
CA GLU A 322 -16.79 -17.64 11.83
C GLU A 322 -15.50 -16.87 12.12
N GLU A 323 -14.34 -17.41 11.75
CA GLU A 323 -13.07 -16.71 11.89
C GLU A 323 -12.99 -15.52 10.93
N ALA A 324 -13.43 -15.70 9.68
CA ALA A 324 -13.46 -14.64 8.68
C ALA A 324 -14.41 -13.48 9.07
N SER A 325 -15.50 -13.74 9.80
CA SER A 325 -16.41 -12.68 10.25
C SER A 325 -15.78 -11.76 11.31
N ARG A 326 -14.66 -12.15 11.93
CA ARG A 326 -13.90 -11.29 12.87
C ARG A 326 -13.05 -10.24 12.14
N PHE A 327 -12.83 -10.40 10.84
CA PHE A 327 -12.09 -9.44 10.03
C PHE A 327 -13.05 -8.45 9.35
N VAL A 328 -13.51 -7.47 10.13
CA VAL A 328 -14.27 -6.32 9.61
C VAL A 328 -13.43 -5.05 9.68
N ARG A 329 -13.62 -4.14 8.71
CA ARG A 329 -12.82 -2.92 8.57
C ARG A 329 -12.75 -2.11 9.88
N THR A 330 -13.88 -1.95 10.56
CA THR A 330 -13.96 -1.21 11.83
C THR A 330 -13.08 -1.81 12.92
N ASP A 331 -12.97 -3.13 12.99
CA ASP A 331 -12.20 -3.81 14.04
C ASP A 331 -10.71 -3.76 13.74
N VAL A 332 -10.35 -4.02 12.47
CA VAL A 332 -8.97 -3.88 11.97
C VAL A 332 -8.42 -2.47 12.20
N LEU A 333 -9.28 -1.46 12.03
CA LEU A 333 -8.93 -0.05 12.24
C LEU A 333 -9.26 0.46 13.66
N SER A 334 -9.63 -0.44 14.58
CA SER A 334 -9.93 -0.16 15.99
C SER A 334 -10.90 1.01 16.18
N GLY A 335 -12.06 0.93 15.53
CA GLY A 335 -13.15 1.90 15.62
C GLY A 335 -13.02 3.12 14.69
N TRP A 336 -11.91 3.28 13.98
CA TRP A 336 -11.80 4.34 12.97
C TRP A 336 -12.63 3.97 11.73
N ASP A 337 -13.52 4.88 11.31
CA ASP A 337 -14.39 4.73 10.12
C ASP A 337 -13.61 4.61 8.80
N GLY A 338 -12.33 4.98 8.82
CA GLY A 338 -11.45 4.96 7.67
C GLY A 338 -11.70 6.09 6.69
N LEU A 339 -12.45 7.13 7.07
CA LEU A 339 -12.77 8.26 6.19
C LEU A 339 -11.88 9.47 6.54
N SER A 340 -11.60 10.30 5.53
CA SER A 340 -11.00 11.61 5.80
C SER A 340 -12.03 12.47 6.53
N ARG A 341 -11.57 13.24 7.52
CA ARG A 341 -12.41 14.20 8.25
C ARG A 341 -12.30 15.59 7.68
#